data_AF-A0A969Q7D4-F1
#
_entry.id   AF-A0A969Q7D4-F1
#
_cell.length_a   1.000
_cell.length_b   1.000
_cell.length_c   1.000
_cell.angle_alpha   90.00
_cell.angle_beta   90.00
_cell.angle_gamma   90.00
#
_symmetry.space_group_name_H-M   'P 1'
#
loop_
_entity.id
_entity.type
_entity.pdbx_description
1 polymer ?
#
loop_
_entity_poly.entity_id
_entity_poly.type
_entity_poly.pdbx_seq_one_letter_code
_entity_poly.pdbx_strand_id
1 'polypeptide(L)'
;MASFREYNSTRQQAEWIQVRIGIHRGTALLVNLNNSIDYFGSTVNKAARIQNLSKSDEVSFSEEVYDDREFLTALKSIGVSEIHKRVEDLKGIQGAQVAYTARINTESVIALPPS
;
A
#
# COMPACT_ATOMS: atom_id res chain seq x y z
N MET A 1 -8.51 8.04 18.05
CA MET A 1 -7.22 7.45 17.68
C MET A 1 -6.36 8.55 17.09
N ALA A 2 -5.14 8.73 17.59
CA ALA A 2 -4.23 9.72 17.00
C ALA A 2 -3.87 9.29 15.58
N SER A 3 -4.09 10.17 14.61
CA SER A 3 -3.74 9.90 13.21
C SER A 3 -2.24 10.09 12.98
N PHE A 4 -1.67 9.46 11.94
CA PHE A 4 -0.28 9.75 11.53
C PHE A 4 -0.08 11.24 11.23
N ARG A 5 -1.13 11.93 10.76
CA ARG A 5 -1.14 13.39 10.56
C ARG A 5 -0.91 14.15 11.87
N GLU A 6 -1.65 13.79 12.91
CA GLU A 6 -1.51 14.39 14.24
C GLU A 6 -0.10 14.13 14.81
N TYR A 7 0.42 12.91 14.65
CA TYR A 7 1.77 12.56 15.05
C TYR A 7 2.84 13.40 14.30
N ASN A 8 2.67 13.62 13.00
CA ASN A 8 3.61 14.39 12.19
C ASN A 8 3.50 15.91 12.38
N SER A 9 2.35 16.42 12.85
CA SER A 9 2.06 17.87 12.92
C SER A 9 3.02 18.68 13.81
N THR A 10 3.64 18.05 14.81
CA THR A 10 4.55 18.69 15.76
C THR A 10 6.03 18.40 15.46
N ARG A 11 6.34 17.80 14.32
CA ARG A 11 7.67 17.27 13.98
C ARG A 11 8.21 17.88 12.69
N GLN A 12 9.53 17.94 12.59
CA GLN A 12 10.18 18.35 11.34
C GLN A 12 9.91 17.31 10.26
N GLN A 13 9.92 17.72 8.99
CA GLN A 13 9.62 16.84 7.86
C GLN A 13 10.52 15.60 7.80
N ALA A 14 11.79 15.74 8.19
CA ALA A 14 12.74 14.63 8.25
C ALA A 14 12.38 13.54 9.28
N GLU A 15 11.51 13.86 10.24
CA GLU A 15 11.06 12.96 11.31
C GLU A 15 9.64 12.42 11.08
N TRP A 16 9.05 12.73 9.92
CA TRP A 16 7.70 12.27 9.61
C TRP A 16 7.65 10.76 9.44
N ILE A 17 6.65 10.15 10.08
CA ILE A 17 6.29 8.77 9.80
C ILE A 17 5.39 8.75 8.57
N GLN A 18 5.83 8.03 7.55
CA GLN A 18 5.10 7.84 6.30
C GLN A 18 4.76 6.36 6.14
N VAL A 19 3.57 6.08 5.62
CA VAL A 19 3.09 4.70 5.47
C VAL A 19 3.15 4.30 4.01
N ARG A 20 3.55 3.05 3.78
CA ARG A 20 3.60 2.41 2.46
C ARG A 20 2.82 1.10 2.55
N ILE A 21 1.74 0.98 1.80
CA ILE A 21 0.77 -0.12 1.94
C ILE A 21 0.76 -0.97 0.68
N GLY A 22 0.91 -2.29 0.81
CA GLY A 22 0.71 -3.24 -0.28
C GLY A 22 -0.45 -4.16 -0.02
N ILE A 23 -1.33 -4.33 -1.00
CA ILE A 23 -2.51 -5.19 -0.90
C ILE A 23 -2.48 -6.22 -2.02
N HIS A 24 -2.61 -7.49 -1.65
CA HIS A 24 -2.77 -8.59 -2.59
C HIS A 24 -3.71 -9.62 -1.96
N ARG A 25 -4.48 -10.32 -2.81
CA ARG A 25 -5.42 -11.34 -2.39
C ARG A 25 -5.09 -12.67 -3.09
N GLY A 26 -5.14 -13.74 -2.32
CA GLY A 26 -4.89 -15.10 -2.79
C GLY A 26 -4.95 -16.10 -1.63
N THR A 27 -4.68 -17.36 -1.92
CA THR A 27 -4.62 -18.42 -0.90
C THR A 27 -3.37 -18.25 -0.03
N ALA A 28 -3.51 -18.34 1.29
CA ALA A 28 -2.41 -18.32 2.24
C ALA A 28 -2.51 -19.51 3.20
N LEU A 29 -1.36 -20.02 3.65
CA LEU A 29 -1.28 -21.01 4.71
C LEU A 29 -1.27 -20.30 6.06
N LEU A 30 -2.22 -20.66 6.92
CA LEU A 30 -2.31 -20.13 8.28
C LEU A 30 -1.78 -21.14 9.27
N VAL A 31 -0.88 -20.74 10.16
CA VAL A 31 -0.37 -21.59 11.24
C VAL A 31 -0.48 -20.88 12.58
N ASN A 32 -0.68 -21.65 13.65
CA ASN A 32 -0.68 -21.14 15.02
C ASN A 32 0.59 -21.65 15.73
N LEU A 33 1.47 -20.72 16.10
CA LEU A 33 2.75 -20.96 16.76
C LEU A 33 2.81 -20.09 18.02
N ASN A 34 3.00 -20.71 19.19
CA ASN A 34 3.16 -20.00 20.47
C ASN A 34 2.04 -18.98 20.77
N ASN A 35 0.78 -19.36 20.54
CA ASN A 35 -0.41 -18.51 20.69
C ASN A 35 -0.43 -17.28 19.75
N SER A 36 0.39 -17.28 18.71
CA SER A 36 0.38 -16.28 17.64
C SER A 36 0.01 -16.93 16.31
N ILE A 37 -0.82 -16.24 15.55
CA ILE A 37 -1.19 -16.65 14.19
C ILE A 37 -0.17 -16.07 13.22
N ASP A 38 0.34 -16.91 12.31
CA ASP A 38 1.30 -16.52 11.28
C ASP A 38 0.85 -16.97 9.88
N TYR A 39 1.13 -16.13 8.88
CA TYR A 39 0.64 -16.29 7.50
C TYR A 39 1.80 -16.56 6.55
N PHE A 40 1.72 -17.68 5.83
CA PHE A 40 2.74 -18.15 4.91
C PHE A 40 2.24 -18.31 3.47
N GLY A 41 3.18 -18.29 2.52
CA GLY A 41 2.95 -18.65 1.14
C GLY A 41 3.24 -17.54 0.13
N SER A 42 3.05 -17.87 -1.15
CA SER A 42 3.30 -16.98 -2.28
C SER A 42 2.47 -15.69 -2.20
N THR A 43 1.22 -15.78 -1.74
CA THR A 43 0.32 -14.62 -1.55
C THR A 43 0.90 -13.58 -0.60
N VAL A 44 1.40 -14.00 0.56
CA VAL A 44 2.00 -13.07 1.55
C VAL A 44 3.27 -12.43 0.98
N ASN A 45 4.10 -13.24 0.31
CA ASN A 45 5.30 -12.73 -0.34
C ASN A 45 4.98 -11.77 -1.49
N LYS A 46 3.93 -12.01 -2.27
CA LYS A 46 3.47 -11.10 -3.34
C LYS A 46 2.92 -9.81 -2.75
N ALA A 47 2.14 -9.84 -1.65
CA ALA A 47 1.69 -8.65 -0.95
C ALA A 47 2.86 -7.75 -0.50
N ALA A 48 3.89 -8.35 0.10
CA ALA A 48 5.10 -7.62 0.51
C ALA A 48 5.85 -7.00 -0.69
N ARG A 49 5.91 -7.70 -1.83
CA ARG A 49 6.52 -7.16 -3.06
C ARG A 49 5.71 -6.04 -3.68
N ILE A 50 4.37 -6.14 -3.63
CA ILE A 50 3.48 -5.07 -4.07
C ILE A 50 3.66 -3.82 -3.19
N GLN A 51 3.81 -3.98 -1.87
CA GLN A 51 4.11 -2.88 -0.94
C GLN A 51 5.41 -2.16 -1.30
N ASN A 52 6.43 -2.89 -1.78
CA ASN A 52 7.69 -2.30 -2.21
C ASN A 52 7.53 -1.33 -3.40
N LEU A 53 6.44 -1.42 -4.17
CA LEU A 53 6.16 -0.49 -5.26
C LEU A 53 5.61 0.85 -4.77
N SER A 54 5.05 0.91 -3.56
CA SER A 54 4.43 2.12 -3.01
C SER A 54 5.50 3.15 -2.66
N LYS A 55 5.26 4.42 -2.98
CA LYS A 55 5.98 5.53 -2.35
C LYS A 55 5.31 5.90 -1.02
N SER A 56 5.90 6.85 -0.32
CA SER A 56 5.30 7.43 0.88
C SER A 56 3.87 7.91 0.63
N ASP A 57 2.96 7.50 1.51
CA ASP A 57 1.52 7.79 1.47
C ASP A 57 0.80 7.26 0.22
N GLU A 58 1.32 6.15 -0.32
CA GLU A 58 0.68 5.40 -1.39
C GLU A 58 0.26 4.01 -0.92
N VAL A 59 -0.85 3.56 -1.50
CA VAL A 59 -1.25 2.17 -1.52
C VAL A 59 -0.95 1.58 -2.88
N SER A 60 -0.22 0.48 -2.90
CA SER A 60 -0.05 -0.37 -4.08
C SER A 60 -0.91 -1.61 -3.94
N PHE A 61 -1.48 -2.09 -5.03
CA PHE A 61 -2.32 -3.28 -5.02
C PHE A 61 -2.20 -4.04 -6.33
N SER A 62 -2.41 -5.36 -6.27
CA SER A 62 -2.27 -6.22 -7.44
C SER A 62 -3.48 -6.15 -8.37
N GLU A 63 -3.35 -6.71 -9.57
CA GLU A 63 -4.47 -6.83 -10.52
C GLU A 63 -5.67 -7.58 -9.94
N GLU A 64 -5.44 -8.64 -9.18
CA GLU A 64 -6.50 -9.41 -8.51
C GLU A 64 -7.30 -8.58 -7.50
N VAL A 65 -6.70 -7.51 -6.95
CA VAL A 65 -7.38 -6.56 -6.05
C VAL A 65 -8.04 -5.44 -6.84
N TYR A 66 -7.44 -5.00 -7.94
CA TYR A 66 -8.02 -3.99 -8.82
C TYR A 66 -9.36 -4.46 -9.44
N ASP A 67 -9.47 -5.76 -9.74
CA ASP A 67 -10.69 -6.35 -10.30
C ASP A 67 -11.87 -6.41 -9.30
N ASP A 68 -11.61 -6.12 -8.02
CA ASP A 68 -12.64 -6.04 -6.98
C ASP A 68 -13.34 -4.67 -6.97
N ARG A 69 -14.61 -4.69 -7.38
CA ARG A 69 -15.45 -3.47 -7.44
C ARG A 69 -15.69 -2.84 -6.07
N GLU A 70 -15.79 -3.63 -5.01
CA GLU A 70 -16.00 -3.10 -3.66
C GLU A 70 -14.76 -2.35 -3.19
N PHE A 71 -13.57 -2.89 -3.48
CA PHE A 71 -12.31 -2.23 -3.19
C PHE A 71 -12.17 -0.89 -3.92
N LEU A 72 -12.48 -0.85 -5.23
CA LEU A 72 -12.45 0.41 -6.00
C LEU A 72 -13.47 1.43 -5.48
N THR A 73 -14.63 0.97 -5.03
CA THR A 73 -15.66 1.84 -4.44
C THR A 73 -15.18 2.41 -3.10
N ALA A 74 -14.54 1.59 -2.26
CA ALA A 74 -13.96 2.02 -1.00
C ALA A 74 -12.88 3.07 -1.22
N LEU A 75 -11.95 2.88 -2.17
CA LEU A 75 -10.94 3.88 -2.53
C LEU A 75 -11.57 5.22 -2.95
N LYS A 76 -12.58 5.20 -3.81
CA LYS A 76 -13.30 6.42 -4.22
C LYS A 76 -13.97 7.13 -3.04
N SER A 77 -14.56 6.37 -2.11
CA SER A 77 -15.25 6.93 -0.94
C SER A 77 -14.33 7.68 0.02
N ILE A 78 -13.04 7.34 0.04
CA ILE A 78 -12.02 8.02 0.85
C ILE A 78 -11.26 9.11 0.08
N GLY A 79 -11.72 9.50 -1.12
CA GLY A 79 -11.17 10.61 -1.88
C GLY A 79 -10.01 10.26 -2.81
N VAL A 80 -9.79 8.99 -3.12
CA VAL A 80 -8.83 8.58 -4.15
C VAL A 80 -9.45 8.78 -5.53
N SER A 81 -8.91 9.73 -6.29
CA SER A 81 -9.37 10.07 -7.65
C SER A 81 -8.50 9.48 -8.76
N GLU A 82 -7.24 9.15 -8.47
CA GLU A 82 -6.26 8.70 -9.46
C GLU A 82 -5.63 7.36 -9.06
N ILE A 83 -5.59 6.43 -10.03
CA ILE A 83 -4.97 5.11 -9.90
C ILE A 83 -4.05 4.91 -11.11
N HIS A 84 -2.79 4.60 -10.87
CA HIS A 84 -1.80 4.39 -11.92
C HIS A 84 -1.49 2.91 -12.09
N LYS A 85 -1.60 2.39 -13.31
CA LYS A 85 -1.17 1.04 -13.67
C LYS A 85 0.35 0.98 -13.81
N ARG A 86 0.95 -0.10 -13.32
CA ARG A 86 2.38 -0.40 -13.41
C ARG A 86 2.57 -1.86 -13.84
N VAL A 87 3.64 -2.10 -14.58
CA VAL A 87 4.06 -3.45 -14.99
C VAL A 87 5.51 -3.61 -14.55
N GLU A 88 5.74 -4.50 -13.59
CA GLU A 88 7.00 -4.60 -12.88
C GLU A 88 7.42 -6.06 -12.69
N ASP A 89 8.72 -6.34 -12.84
CA ASP A 89 9.29 -7.63 -12.49
C ASP A 89 9.50 -7.71 -10.98
N LEU A 90 8.64 -8.47 -10.30
CA LEU A 90 8.73 -8.64 -8.86
C LEU A 90 9.68 -9.79 -8.52
N LYS A 91 10.78 -9.49 -7.81
CA LYS A 91 11.82 -10.45 -7.43
C LYS A 91 11.24 -11.75 -6.88
N GLY A 92 11.47 -12.88 -7.57
CA GLY A 92 11.02 -14.20 -7.12
C GLY A 92 9.55 -14.51 -7.45
N ILE A 93 8.96 -13.76 -8.37
CA ILE A 93 7.73 -14.09 -9.09
C ILE A 93 8.09 -14.18 -10.57
N GLN A 94 7.63 -15.22 -11.25
CA GLN A 94 7.91 -15.39 -12.67
C GLN A 94 7.04 -14.43 -13.51
N GLY A 95 7.70 -13.73 -14.44
CA GLY A 95 7.06 -12.84 -15.39
C GLY A 95 6.69 -11.47 -14.80
N ALA A 96 6.53 -10.51 -15.70
CA ALA A 96 6.10 -9.17 -15.35
C ALA A 96 4.72 -9.20 -14.70
N GLN A 97 4.59 -8.51 -13.57
CA GLN A 97 3.36 -8.44 -12.81
C GLN A 97 2.68 -7.11 -13.04
N VAL A 98 1.37 -7.15 -13.23
CA VAL A 98 0.54 -5.95 -13.24
C VAL A 98 0.21 -5.55 -11.80
N ALA A 99 0.45 -4.29 -11.48
CA ALA A 99 0.09 -3.68 -10.21
C ALA A 99 -0.48 -2.28 -10.43
N TYR A 100 -1.11 -1.74 -9.41
CA TYR A 100 -1.72 -0.43 -9.41
C TYR A 100 -1.25 0.34 -8.17
N THR A 101 -1.13 1.66 -8.30
CA THR A 101 -0.74 2.53 -7.19
C THR A 101 -1.69 3.71 -7.09
N ALA A 102 -2.08 4.07 -5.87
CA ALA A 102 -2.94 5.21 -5.60
C ALA A 102 -2.44 5.98 -4.37
N ARG A 103 -2.55 7.31 -4.43
CA ARG A 103 -2.21 8.18 -3.29
C ARG A 103 -3.43 8.32 -2.39
N ILE A 104 -3.24 8.10 -1.10
CA ILE A 104 -4.33 8.10 -0.09
C ILE A 104 -4.47 9.42 0.67
N ASN A 105 -3.57 10.38 0.42
CA ASN A 105 -3.61 11.73 0.99
C ASN A 105 -3.87 12.76 -0.11
N THR A 106 -5.12 13.18 -0.29
CA THR A 106 -5.53 14.16 -1.32
C THR A 106 -5.70 15.59 -0.80
N GLU A 107 -5.30 15.88 0.45
CA GLU A 107 -5.18 17.26 0.94
C GLU A 107 -3.71 17.59 1.15
N SER A 108 -3.17 18.30 0.17
CA SER A 108 -1.98 19.15 0.20
C SER A 108 -0.76 18.58 0.92
N VAL A 109 0.14 18.01 0.11
CA VAL A 109 1.59 18.04 0.37
C VAL A 109 1.91 19.46 0.87
N ILE A 110 2.31 19.55 2.13
CA ILE A 110 2.83 20.79 2.72
C ILE A 110 3.82 21.39 1.73
N ALA A 111 3.53 22.62 1.29
CA ALA A 111 4.36 23.33 0.32
C ALA A 111 5.82 23.29 0.79
N LEU A 112 6.71 22.86 -0.10
CA LEU A 112 8.15 22.97 0.12
C LEU A 112 8.47 24.44 0.44
N PRO A 113 9.22 24.74 1.51
CA PRO A 113 9.69 26.10 1.73
C PRO A 113 10.59 26.50 0.55
N PRO A 114 10.50 27.75 0.05
CA PRO A 114 11.35 28.21 -1.03
C PRO A 114 12.82 28.20 -0.59
N SER A 115 13.69 27.80 -1.52
CA SER A 115 15.15 27.74 -1.43
C SER A 115 15.78 29.06 -1.01
#